data_AF-A0A183K417-F1
#
_entry.id   AF-A0A183K417-F1
#
_cell.length_a   1.000
_cell.length_b   1.000
_cell.length_c   1.000
_cell.angle_alpha   90.00
_cell.angle_beta   90.00
_cell.angle_gamma   90.00
#
_symmetry.space_group_name_H-M   'P 1'
#
loop_
_entity.id
_entity.type
_entity.pdbx_description
1 polymer ?
#
loop_
_entity_poly.entity_id
_entity_poly.type
_entity_poly.pdbx_seq_one_letter_code
_entity_poly.pdbx_strand_id
1 'polypeptide(L)'
;MWEWINVDAPDKIQERRNKKAAINTSRTRAERAKAQAEYTEVNKQVKRSIRTDKRKYVEDLATTAEKAAMEGNMRQLYDTTKKLSGNHHKPERPVKSKEGEVITDIEE
;
A
#
# COMPACT_ATOMS: atom_id res chain seq x y z
N MET A 1 -5.30 12.65 1.84
CA MET A 1 -3.92 12.13 1.98
C MET A 1 -4.02 10.86 2.81
N TRP A 2 -3.56 9.71 2.33
CA TRP A 2 -3.58 8.50 3.16
C TRP A 2 -2.48 8.64 4.22
N GLU A 3 -2.85 8.76 5.49
CA GLU A 3 -1.93 9.05 6.61
C GLU A 3 -0.84 7.99 6.84
N TRP A 4 -0.92 6.83 6.18
CA TRP A 4 -0.01 5.70 6.35
C TRP A 4 0.89 5.41 5.13
N ILE A 5 0.70 6.09 3.99
CA ILE A 5 1.46 5.81 2.78
C ILE A 5 2.78 6.60 2.79
N ASN A 6 3.89 5.88 2.67
CA ASN A 6 5.25 6.44 2.63
C ASN A 6 5.48 7.34 1.39
N VAL A 7 6.40 8.30 1.51
CA VAL A 7 6.75 9.28 0.46
C VAL A 7 7.26 8.60 -0.83
N ASP A 8 7.93 7.45 -0.71
CA ASP A 8 8.47 6.68 -1.85
C ASP A 8 7.43 5.80 -2.56
N ALA A 9 6.23 5.64 -2.00
CA ALA A 9 5.18 4.83 -2.59
C ALA A 9 4.68 5.34 -3.96
N PRO A 10 4.43 6.66 -4.18
CA PRO A 10 4.05 7.18 -5.50
C PRO A 10 5.06 6.85 -6.61
N ASP A 11 6.37 6.95 -6.36
CA ASP A 11 7.40 6.66 -7.37
C ASP A 11 7.35 5.21 -7.82
N LYS A 12 7.21 4.28 -6.86
CA LYS A 12 7.08 2.83 -7.14
C LYS A 12 5.78 2.48 -7.87
N ILE A 13 4.70 3.22 -7.58
CA ILE A 13 3.42 3.08 -8.30
C ILE A 13 3.57 3.55 -9.75
N GLN A 14 4.28 4.66 -9.96
CA GLN A 14 4.54 5.20 -11.29
C GLN A 14 5.44 4.26 -12.11
N GLU A 15 6.49 3.71 -11.50
CA GLU A 15 7.36 2.72 -12.14
C GLU A 15 6.57 1.50 -12.63
N ARG A 16 5.69 0.96 -11.79
CA ARG A 16 4.80 -0.15 -12.17
C ARG A 16 3.86 0.23 -13.32
N ARG A 17 3.35 1.48 -13.36
CA ARG A 17 2.51 1.98 -14.47
C ARG A 17 3.29 2.00 -15.78
N ASN A 18 4.53 2.48 -15.75
CA ASN A 18 5.40 2.53 -16.93
C ASN A 18 5.70 1.12 -17.47
N LYS A 19 5.98 0.15 -16.59
CA LYS A 19 6.18 -1.26 -16.99
C LYS A 19 4.92 -1.89 -17.58
N LYS A 20 3.73 -1.54 -17.08
CA LYS A 20 2.46 -1.98 -17.69
C LYS A 20 2.25 -1.39 -19.08
N ALA A 21 2.58 -0.11 -19.28
CA ALA A 21 2.52 0.53 -20.58
C ALA A 21 3.43 -0.19 -21.61
N ALA A 22 4.64 -0.57 -21.20
CA ALA A 22 5.57 -1.33 -22.04
C ALA A 22 5.04 -2.71 -22.46
N ILE A 23 4.25 -3.38 -21.62
CA ILE A 23 3.55 -4.63 -21.99
C ILE A 23 2.50 -4.35 -23.07
N ASN A 24 1.70 -3.30 -22.88
CA ASN A 24 0.59 -2.99 -23.78
C ASN A 24 1.07 -2.50 -25.16
N THR A 25 2.24 -1.86 -25.22
CA THR A 25 2.84 -1.39 -26.49
C THR A 25 3.73 -2.43 -27.17
N SER A 26 4.00 -3.57 -26.53
CA SER A 26 4.87 -4.61 -27.09
C SER A 26 4.27 -5.22 -28.38
N ARG A 27 5.11 -5.30 -29.42
CA ARG A 27 4.69 -5.72 -30.77
C ARG A 27 4.86 -7.22 -30.99
N THR A 28 5.85 -7.84 -30.33
CA THR A 28 6.15 -9.26 -30.45
C THR A 28 5.90 -10.02 -29.14
N ARG A 29 5.59 -11.32 -29.25
CA ARG A 29 5.30 -12.19 -28.09
C ARG A 29 6.50 -12.30 -27.14
N ALA A 30 7.72 -12.27 -27.66
CA ALA A 30 8.95 -12.36 -26.87
C ALA A 30 9.19 -11.09 -26.03
N GLU A 31 8.98 -9.91 -26.62
CA GLU A 31 9.06 -8.63 -25.89
C GLU A 31 7.98 -8.54 -24.82
N ARG A 32 6.74 -8.96 -25.13
CA ARG A 32 5.65 -9.03 -24.16
C ARG A 32 5.99 -9.91 -22.97
N ALA A 33 6.59 -11.08 -23.21
CA ALA A 33 6.99 -12.00 -22.15
C ALA A 33 8.09 -11.40 -21.24
N LYS A 34 9.07 -10.70 -21.80
CA LYS A 34 10.12 -10.01 -21.02
C LYS A 34 9.54 -8.87 -20.19
N ALA A 35 8.72 -8.01 -20.79
CA ALA A 35 8.07 -6.91 -20.09
C ALA A 35 7.10 -7.42 -19.00
N GLN A 36 6.44 -8.55 -19.23
CA GLN A 36 5.60 -9.21 -18.23
C GLN A 36 6.43 -9.70 -17.03
N ALA A 37 7.59 -10.31 -17.27
CA ALA A 37 8.48 -10.73 -16.19
C ALA A 37 8.93 -9.53 -15.33
N GLU A 38 9.35 -8.43 -15.96
CA GLU A 38 9.73 -7.21 -15.25
C GLU A 38 8.56 -6.62 -14.44
N TYR A 39 7.36 -6.55 -15.02
CA TYR A 39 6.17 -6.08 -14.32
C TYR A 39 5.83 -6.94 -13.11
N THR A 40 5.97 -8.28 -13.20
CA THR A 40 5.69 -9.15 -12.06
C THR A 40 6.61 -8.89 -10.87
N GLU A 41 7.89 -8.58 -11.12
CA GLU A 41 8.84 -8.30 -10.05
C GLU A 41 8.56 -6.94 -9.39
N VAL A 42 8.34 -5.89 -10.18
CA VAL A 42 7.97 -4.56 -9.67
C VAL A 42 6.64 -4.62 -8.91
N ASN A 43 5.64 -5.37 -9.41
CA ASN A 43 4.36 -5.52 -8.72
C ASN A 43 4.51 -6.25 -7.36
N LYS A 44 5.36 -7.29 -7.28
CA LYS A 44 5.68 -7.93 -5.99
C LYS A 44 6.33 -6.94 -5.02
N GLN A 45 7.26 -6.11 -5.50
CA GLN A 45 7.94 -5.12 -4.67
C GLN A 45 6.96 -4.07 -4.12
N VAL A 46 6.06 -3.55 -4.96
CA VAL A 46 5.00 -2.61 -4.55
C VAL A 46 4.07 -3.24 -3.49
N LYS A 47 3.63 -4.49 -3.69
CA LYS A 47 2.80 -5.19 -2.70
C LYS A 47 3.53 -5.40 -1.37
N ARG A 48 4.83 -5.75 -1.43
CA ARG A 48 5.67 -5.89 -0.22
C ARG A 48 5.83 -4.56 0.50
N SER A 49 6.09 -3.46 -0.19
CA SER A 49 6.26 -2.15 0.46
C SER A 49 4.97 -1.68 1.13
N ILE A 50 3.82 -1.82 0.46
CA ILE A 50 2.50 -1.48 1.04
C ILE A 50 2.25 -2.28 2.33
N ARG A 51 2.59 -3.58 2.34
CA ARG A 51 2.47 -4.42 3.53
C ARG A 51 3.38 -3.96 4.67
N THR A 52 4.62 -3.57 4.35
CA THR A 52 5.58 -3.04 5.32
C THR A 52 5.12 -1.71 5.90
N ASP A 53 4.66 -0.78 5.06
CA ASP A 53 4.17 0.53 5.49
C ASP A 53 2.95 0.39 6.42
N LYS A 54 2.03 -0.53 6.09
CA LYS A 54 0.89 -0.85 6.96
C LYS A 54 1.33 -1.43 8.31
N ARG A 55 2.35 -2.30 8.34
CA ARG A 55 2.89 -2.86 9.59
C ARG A 55 3.51 -1.77 10.47
N LYS A 56 4.34 -0.91 9.88
CA LYS A 56 4.94 0.23 10.59
C LYS A 56 3.88 1.14 11.21
N TYR A 57 2.85 1.50 10.43
CA TYR A 57 1.74 2.30 10.95
C TYR A 57 1.03 1.66 12.14
N VAL A 58 0.80 0.34 12.10
CA VAL A 58 0.20 -0.41 13.21
C VAL A 58 1.13 -0.46 14.42
N GLU A 59 2.43 -0.66 14.22
CA GLU A 59 3.45 -0.64 15.27
C GLU A 59 3.55 0.75 15.94
N ASP A 60 3.52 1.84 15.17
CA ASP A 60 3.54 3.20 15.70
C ASP A 60 2.29 3.52 16.53
N LEU A 61 1.12 3.03 16.10
CA LEU A 61 -0.11 3.14 16.88
C LEU A 61 -0.05 2.32 18.18
N ALA A 62 0.52 1.12 18.13
CA ALA A 62 0.68 0.26 19.30
C ALA A 62 1.65 0.86 20.33
N THR A 63 2.80 1.37 19.89
CA THR A 63 3.78 2.04 20.76
C THR A 63 3.19 3.32 21.38
N THR A 64 2.38 4.06 20.63
CA THR A 64 1.64 5.22 21.15
C THR A 64 0.63 4.81 22.23
N ALA A 65 -0.09 3.71 22.02
CA ALA A 65 -1.03 3.18 23.00
C ALA A 65 -0.34 2.72 24.29
N GLU A 66 0.80 2.02 24.17
CA GLU A 66 1.63 1.59 25.31
C GLU A 66 2.12 2.79 26.12
N LYS A 67 2.63 3.82 25.45
CA LYS A 67 3.06 5.06 26.12
C LYS A 67 1.91 5.75 26.85
N ALA A 68 0.74 5.85 26.23
CA ALA A 68 -0.45 6.41 26.87
C ALA A 68 -0.89 5.59 28.11
N ALA A 69 -0.71 4.27 28.08
CA ALA A 69 -0.96 3.42 29.24
C ALA A 69 -0.02 3.75 30.40
N MET A 70 1.29 3.86 30.12
CA MET A 70 2.32 4.17 31.11
C MET A 70 2.12 5.55 31.74
N GLU A 71 1.68 6.54 30.96
CA GLU A 71 1.42 7.91 31.43
C GLU A 71 0.05 8.05 32.13
N GLY A 72 -0.79 7.01 32.14
CA GLY A 72 -2.15 7.07 32.68
C GLY A 72 -3.14 7.88 31.82
N ASN A 73 -2.81 8.17 30.56
CA ASN A 73 -3.67 8.89 29.64
C ASN A 73 -4.73 7.96 29.01
N MET A 74 -5.76 7.65 29.79
CA MET A 74 -6.82 6.71 29.41
C MET A 74 -7.59 7.13 28.16
N ARG A 75 -7.72 8.44 27.89
CA ARG A 75 -8.40 8.94 26.69
C ARG A 75 -7.63 8.59 25.43
N GLN A 76 -6.33 8.89 25.39
CA GLN A 76 -5.49 8.55 24.23
C GLN A 76 -5.37 7.04 24.03
N LEU A 77 -5.26 6.28 25.11
CA LEU A 77 -5.26 4.81 25.07
C LEU A 77 -6.54 4.26 24.43
N TYR A 78 -7.71 4.77 24.82
CA TYR A 78 -8.98 4.33 24.24
C TYR A 78 -9.08 4.70 22.75
N ASP A 79 -8.75 5.94 22.38
CA ASP A 79 -8.83 6.41 20.99
C ASP A 79 -7.89 5.65 20.06
N THR A 80 -6.66 5.36 20.49
CA THR A 80 -5.67 4.58 19.72
C THR A 80 -6.07 3.12 19.60
N THR A 81 -6.54 2.50 20.68
CA THR A 81 -7.04 1.12 20.68
C THR A 81 -8.29 0.98 19.79
N LYS A 82 -9.17 1.99 19.79
CA LYS A 82 -10.33 2.06 18.88
C LYS A 82 -9.92 2.17 17.41
N LYS A 83 -8.85 2.91 17.11
CA LYS A 83 -8.27 2.96 15.75
C LYS A 83 -7.65 1.61 15.33
N LEU A 84 -6.92 0.96 16.23
CA LEU A 84 -6.31 -0.36 15.99
C LEU A 84 -7.36 -1.47 15.80
N SER A 85 -8.43 -1.45 16.59
CA SER A 85 -9.54 -2.41 16.52
C SER A 85 -10.52 -2.13 15.38
N GLY A 86 -10.31 -1.07 14.59
CA GLY A 86 -11.17 -0.62 13.51
C GLY A 86 -11.50 -1.70 12.46
N ASN A 87 -12.58 -2.43 12.73
CA ASN A 87 -13.39 -3.31 11.87
C ASN A 87 -12.62 -4.17 10.86
N HIS A 88 -12.52 -5.46 11.20
CA HIS A 88 -12.05 -6.59 10.39
C HIS A 88 -12.85 -6.84 9.09
N HIS A 89 -13.74 -5.94 8.66
CA HIS A 89 -14.65 -6.18 7.55
C HIS A 89 -14.56 -5.12 6.45
N LYS A 90 -13.63 -5.35 5.52
CA LYS A 90 -13.80 -5.18 4.05
C LYS A 90 -12.59 -5.80 3.31
N PRO A 91 -12.80 -6.49 2.17
CA PRO A 91 -11.72 -7.00 1.33
C PRO A 91 -10.82 -5.86 0.85
N GLU A 92 -9.61 -6.22 0.38
CA GLU A 92 -8.58 -5.31 -0.14
C GLU A 92 -9.21 -4.19 -0.98
N ARG A 93 -9.35 -3.00 -0.39
CA ARG A 93 -9.70 -1.82 -1.17
C ARG A 93 -8.49 -1.52 -2.05
N PRO A 94 -8.68 -1.36 -3.37
CA PRO A 94 -7.60 -0.97 -4.24
C PRO A 94 -7.01 0.36 -3.74
N VAL A 95 -5.70 0.43 -3.64
CA VAL A 95 -4.99 1.64 -3.20
C VAL A 95 -5.41 2.78 -4.14
N LYS A 96 -5.79 3.95 -3.63
CA LYS A 96 -6.12 5.09 -4.50
C LYS A 96 -4.99 6.10 -4.49
N SER A 97 -4.62 6.63 -5.66
CA SER A 97 -3.63 7.71 -5.74
C SER A 97 -4.21 9.04 -5.20
N LYS A 98 -3.39 10.09 -5.13
CA LYS A 98 -3.81 11.41 -4.63
C LYS A 98 -4.90 12.03 -5.52
N GLU A 99 -4.99 11.59 -6.77
CA GLU A 99 -5.96 12.00 -7.80
C GLU A 99 -7.27 11.19 -7.72
N GLY A 100 -7.42 10.30 -6.74
CA GLY A 100 -8.61 9.47 -6.56
C GLY A 100 -8.69 8.27 -7.51
N GLU A 101 -7.69 8.07 -8.36
CA GLU A 101 -7.61 6.93 -9.26
C GLU A 101 -7.45 5.63 -8.48
N VAL A 102 -8.34 4.69 -8.76
CA VAL A 102 -8.33 3.36 -8.19
C VAL A 102 -7.19 2.57 -8.81
N ILE A 103 -6.23 2.10 -8.00
CA ILE A 103 -5.20 1.15 -8.41
C ILE A 103 -5.83 -0.24 -8.46
N THR A 104 -6.82 -0.43 -9.33
CA THR A 104 -7.37 -1.75 -9.63
C THR A 104 -6.49 -2.45 -10.65
N ASP A 105 -6.28 -3.74 -10.40
CA ASP A 105 -6.05 -4.74 -11.42
C ASP A 105 -7.30 -4.75 -12.32
N ILE A 106 -7.27 -4.05 -13.45
CA ILE A 106 -8.23 -4.34 -14.52
C ILE A 106 -7.70 -5.62 -15.15
N GLU A 107 -8.25 -6.75 -14.70
CA GLU A 107 -8.20 -8.03 -15.40
C GLU A 107 -8.92 -7.87 -16.74
N GLU A 108 -8.20 -8.15 -17.81
CA GLU A 108 -8.74 -8.58 -19.10
C GLU A 108 -7.86 -9.73 -19.62
#